data_AF-A0A166ULJ4-F1
#
_entry.id   AF-A0A166ULJ4-F1
#
_cell.length_a   1.000
_cell.length_b   1.000
_cell.length_c   1.000
_cell.angle_alpha   90.00
_cell.angle_beta   90.00
_cell.angle_gamma   90.00
#
_symmetry.space_group_name_H-M   'P 1'
#
loop_
_entity.id
_entity.type
_entity.pdbx_description
1 polymer ?
#
loop_
_entity_poly.entity_id
_entity_poly.type
_entity_poly.pdbx_seq_one_letter_code
_entity_poly.pdbx_strand_id
1 'polypeptide(L)'
;MASFARGFALCSRCQFFTTKPPLLAKHAFVPLRTLTTTLARSNTSRTLSSHAVKANSDPPRAATIAPSRYAFIKSLTSKQTPTMLYEAPSHFWFYFGCWSSGIAILSWTVLTGPTVIQQPEGIPQWVGIVFGASYVLLGAMGFYLISKTPNIVSTIRVLPEARGPQLQLTVKRMVPLLKPKVITTSLDNVSLKSRLSLPEEYVPELKRLEKLRDEEQRKALHKFDMQHLLTMPFRRLGRALTNMFRGVRSAWTDMGFGAIKVDGKLYKVDVTKGFAHDGFKTLERIVQIGFK
;
A
#
# COMPACT_ATOMS: atom_id res chain seq x y z
N MET A 1 24.27 43.19 56.84
CA MET A 1 25.21 42.17 57.35
C MET A 1 25.20 41.03 56.32
N ALA A 2 26.07 41.09 55.31
CA ALA A 2 27.35 40.34 55.21
C ALA A 2 27.10 38.82 55.11
N SER A 3 27.60 38.03 54.14
CA SER A 3 28.71 38.18 53.19
C SER A 3 28.70 37.00 52.18
N PHE A 4 29.10 37.27 50.91
CA PHE A 4 29.87 36.49 49.91
C PHE A 4 29.98 34.94 50.03
N ALA A 5 29.69 34.11 49.01
CA ALA A 5 30.28 33.93 47.66
C ALA A 5 31.62 33.14 47.58
N ARG A 6 31.72 32.25 46.55
CA ARG A 6 32.89 31.50 45.99
C ARG A 6 33.21 30.17 46.68
N GLY A 7 33.24 29.01 46.01
CA GLY A 7 34.15 28.50 44.95
C GLY A 7 34.30 26.98 45.26
N PHE A 8 34.63 26.02 44.41
CA PHE A 8 35.62 25.91 43.35
C PHE A 8 35.32 24.61 42.56
N ALA A 9 35.55 24.62 41.26
CA ALA A 9 35.63 23.42 40.42
C ALA A 9 36.97 22.71 40.63
N LEU A 10 36.97 21.37 40.64
CA LEU A 10 38.17 20.57 40.44
C LEU A 10 37.85 19.39 39.52
N CYS A 11 38.41 19.48 38.30
CA CYS A 11 38.77 18.34 37.49
C CYS A 11 39.69 17.40 38.29
N SER A 12 39.44 16.10 38.24
CA SER A 12 40.52 15.12 38.17
C SER A 12 40.05 13.82 37.54
N ARG A 13 40.97 13.27 36.75
CA ARG A 13 40.83 12.31 35.68
C ARG A 13 41.76 11.15 36.04
N CYS A 14 41.23 9.94 36.16
CA CYS A 14 41.96 8.65 36.13
C CYS A 14 40.90 7.62 35.66
N GLN A 15 40.79 7.28 34.37
CA GLN A 15 41.57 6.25 33.65
C GLN A 15 41.84 4.99 34.48
N PHE A 16 41.19 3.88 34.12
CA PHE A 16 41.77 2.58 33.74
C PHE A 16 40.67 1.52 33.79
N PHE A 17 40.21 1.03 32.63
CA PHE A 17 40.04 -0.40 32.34
C PHE A 17 39.77 -0.53 30.85
N THR A 18 40.80 -1.00 30.15
CA THR A 18 40.84 -1.31 28.73
C THR A 18 40.63 -2.81 28.57
N THR A 19 39.60 -3.23 27.85
CA THR A 19 39.51 -4.57 27.27
C THR A 19 39.31 -4.43 25.76
N LYS A 20 40.27 -5.01 25.01
CA LYS A 20 40.30 -5.05 23.55
C LYS A 20 39.23 -6.01 23.01
N PRO A 21 38.71 -5.78 21.79
CA PRO A 21 38.39 -6.87 20.88
C PRO A 21 39.31 -6.83 19.63
N PRO A 22 39.60 -8.00 19.02
CA PRO A 22 40.51 -8.08 17.89
C PRO A 22 39.88 -7.68 16.55
N LEU A 23 40.77 -7.12 15.74
CA LEU A 23 40.68 -6.77 14.32
C LEU A 23 40.15 -7.93 13.46
N LEU A 24 39.32 -7.62 12.45
CA LEU A 24 39.60 -7.88 11.02
C LEU A 24 38.40 -7.48 10.14
N ALA A 25 38.44 -6.30 9.52
CA ALA A 25 37.63 -6.00 8.34
C ALA A 25 38.32 -4.91 7.52
N LYS A 26 39.13 -5.35 6.55
CA LYS A 26 39.53 -4.54 5.40
C LYS A 26 38.34 -4.52 4.45
N HIS A 27 37.80 -3.35 4.10
CA HIS A 27 37.30 -3.07 2.75
C HIS A 27 37.12 -1.56 2.54
N ALA A 28 37.97 -1.07 1.63
CA ALA A 28 37.86 0.07 0.73
C ALA A 28 36.83 1.19 1.03
N PHE A 29 37.39 2.36 1.33
CA PHE A 29 36.81 3.67 1.11
C PHE A 29 36.36 3.83 -0.35
N VAL A 30 35.09 4.17 -0.55
CA VAL A 30 34.56 4.71 -1.81
C VAL A 30 34.16 6.17 -1.54
N PRO A 31 34.79 7.16 -2.20
CA PRO A 31 34.39 8.56 -2.06
C PRO A 31 33.13 8.85 -2.89
N LEU A 32 32.04 9.25 -2.23
CA LEU A 32 30.82 9.70 -2.89
C LEU A 32 30.99 11.18 -3.32
N ARG A 33 31.15 11.38 -4.63
CA ARG A 33 31.13 12.71 -5.27
C ARG A 33 29.78 13.38 -5.08
N THR A 34 29.82 14.63 -4.65
CA THR A 34 28.74 15.60 -4.64
C THR A 34 28.38 16.01 -6.07
N LEU A 35 27.12 15.79 -6.48
CA LEU A 35 26.58 16.31 -7.73
C LEU A 35 25.64 17.49 -7.44
N THR A 36 26.20 18.68 -7.58
CA THR A 36 25.53 19.96 -7.81
C THR A 36 24.81 19.92 -9.16
N THR A 37 23.50 20.16 -9.19
CA THR A 37 22.75 20.40 -10.43
C THR A 37 22.40 21.88 -10.50
N THR A 38 23.07 22.58 -11.41
CA THR A 38 22.78 23.95 -11.79
C THR A 38 21.64 23.99 -12.81
N LEU A 39 20.78 25.00 -12.62
CA LEU A 39 19.71 25.42 -13.52
C LEU A 39 20.24 25.71 -14.93
N ALA A 40 19.59 25.13 -15.95
CA ALA A 40 19.71 25.60 -17.33
C ALA A 40 18.31 25.72 -17.95
N ARG A 41 17.80 26.95 -17.86
CA ARG A 41 16.63 27.49 -18.55
C ARG A 41 17.04 27.78 -20.00
N SER A 42 16.38 27.20 -20.99
CA SER A 42 16.41 27.69 -22.36
C SER A 42 14.98 27.89 -22.87
N ASN A 43 14.61 29.17 -22.97
CA ASN A 43 13.48 29.66 -23.74
C ASN A 43 13.94 29.78 -25.19
N THR A 44 13.24 29.15 -26.13
CA THR A 44 13.29 29.57 -27.53
C THR A 44 11.89 29.64 -28.10
N SER A 45 11.59 30.85 -28.59
CA SER A 45 10.33 31.29 -29.15
C SER A 45 9.99 30.61 -30.47
N ARG A 46 8.74 30.15 -30.58
CA ARG A 46 7.74 30.58 -31.56
C ARG A 46 8.25 30.94 -32.97
N THR A 47 8.00 30.06 -33.93
CA THR A 47 7.77 30.43 -35.33
C THR A 47 6.48 29.76 -35.81
N LEU A 48 5.48 30.59 -36.11
CA LEU A 48 4.27 30.19 -36.82
C LEU A 48 4.64 29.96 -38.28
N SER A 49 4.27 28.80 -38.82
CA SER A 49 4.11 28.60 -40.26
C SER A 49 2.72 28.04 -40.50
N SER A 50 1.89 28.86 -41.13
CA SER A 50 0.58 28.49 -41.64
C SER A 50 0.76 27.74 -42.96
N HIS A 51 0.32 26.49 -43.02
CA HIS A 51 -0.08 25.88 -44.28
C HIS A 51 -1.47 25.27 -44.15
N ALA A 52 -2.34 25.73 -45.04
CA ALA A 52 -3.72 25.36 -45.16
C ALA A 52 -3.89 23.93 -45.74
N VAL A 53 -4.77 23.19 -45.06
CA VAL A 53 -5.82 22.28 -45.57
C VAL A 53 -5.47 21.36 -46.75
N LYS A 54 -5.33 20.06 -46.44
CA LYS A 54 -6.01 19.01 -47.20
C LYS A 54 -6.80 18.13 -46.24
N ALA A 55 -8.11 18.20 -46.38
CA ALA A 55 -9.07 17.30 -45.75
C ALA A 55 -8.91 15.91 -46.36
N ASN A 56 -8.41 14.97 -45.57
CA ASN A 56 -8.64 13.55 -45.79
C ASN A 56 -9.52 13.07 -44.64
N SER A 57 -10.66 12.51 -45.01
CA SER A 57 -11.61 11.83 -44.15
C SER A 57 -10.93 10.68 -43.40
N ASP A 58 -10.67 10.88 -42.11
CA ASP A 58 -10.28 9.80 -41.20
C ASP A 58 -11.51 8.91 -40.89
N PRO A 59 -11.50 7.60 -41.20
CA PRO A 59 -12.44 6.67 -40.59
C PRO A 59 -12.15 6.53 -39.08
N PRO A 60 -13.13 6.10 -38.27
CA PRO A 60 -13.01 6.12 -36.82
C PRO A 60 -11.83 5.27 -36.34
N ARG A 61 -11.03 5.88 -35.46
CA ARG A 61 -9.85 5.34 -34.78
C ARG A 61 -10.19 4.19 -33.82
N ALA A 62 -10.79 3.11 -34.33
CA ALA A 62 -11.29 1.97 -33.57
C ALA A 62 -10.70 0.61 -33.98
N ALA A 63 -9.84 0.53 -35.01
CA ALA A 63 -9.41 -0.76 -35.59
C ALA A 63 -7.90 -1.05 -35.47
N THR A 64 -7.26 -0.69 -34.35
CA THR A 64 -5.89 -1.17 -34.07
C THR A 64 -5.69 -1.49 -32.60
N ILE A 65 -6.73 -2.02 -31.94
CA ILE A 65 -6.57 -2.79 -30.72
C ILE A 65 -5.86 -4.08 -31.17
N ALA A 66 -4.55 -4.15 -30.93
CA ALA A 66 -3.65 -5.13 -31.52
C ALA A 66 -4.27 -6.54 -31.61
N PRO A 67 -4.17 -7.25 -32.76
CA PRO A 67 -4.72 -8.60 -32.93
C PRO A 67 -4.23 -9.59 -31.84
N SER A 68 -3.09 -9.29 -31.20
CA SER A 68 -2.54 -10.01 -30.05
C SER A 68 -3.40 -9.93 -28.77
N ARG A 69 -4.07 -8.81 -28.48
CA ARG A 69 -4.93 -8.66 -27.28
C ARG A 69 -6.18 -9.53 -27.42
N TYR A 70 -6.86 -9.44 -28.56
CA TYR A 70 -8.09 -10.21 -28.81
C TYR A 70 -7.82 -11.71 -28.88
N ALA A 71 -6.73 -12.13 -29.56
CA ALA A 71 -6.33 -13.54 -29.61
C ALA A 71 -6.00 -14.11 -28.22
N PHE A 72 -5.34 -13.31 -27.37
CA PHE A 72 -5.04 -13.71 -25.99
C PHE A 72 -6.29 -13.80 -25.12
N ILE A 73 -7.23 -12.88 -25.27
CA ILE A 73 -8.51 -12.96 -24.56
C ILE A 73 -9.26 -14.23 -24.99
N LYS A 74 -9.30 -14.52 -26.29
CA LYS A 74 -9.93 -15.72 -26.84
C LYS A 74 -9.31 -17.01 -26.31
N SER A 75 -7.98 -17.07 -26.14
CA SER A 75 -7.30 -18.24 -25.58
C SER A 75 -7.51 -18.42 -24.07
N LEU A 76 -7.79 -17.33 -23.34
CA LEU A 76 -8.18 -17.41 -21.94
C LEU A 76 -9.65 -17.83 -21.78
N THR A 77 -10.53 -17.36 -22.65
CA THR A 77 -11.96 -17.74 -22.63
C THR A 77 -12.25 -19.08 -23.30
N SER A 78 -11.35 -19.61 -24.12
CA SER A 78 -11.52 -20.95 -24.70
C SER A 78 -11.37 -22.05 -23.64
N LYS A 79 -10.79 -21.72 -22.47
CA LYS A 79 -10.76 -22.63 -21.33
C LYS A 79 -12.14 -22.64 -20.67
N GLN A 80 -12.74 -23.82 -20.58
CA GLN A 80 -14.04 -24.01 -19.96
C GLN A 80 -14.02 -23.70 -18.44
N THR A 81 -12.84 -23.70 -17.83
CA THR A 81 -12.64 -23.33 -16.43
C THR A 81 -12.39 -21.83 -16.27
N PRO A 82 -13.04 -21.17 -15.29
CA PRO A 82 -12.83 -19.75 -15.05
C PRO A 82 -11.38 -19.49 -14.63
N THR A 83 -10.69 -18.63 -15.37
CA THR A 83 -9.27 -18.37 -15.12
C THR A 83 -9.13 -17.31 -14.03
N MET A 84 -8.42 -17.66 -12.95
CA MET A 84 -8.16 -16.76 -11.83
C MET A 84 -6.99 -15.83 -12.14
N LEU A 85 -7.30 -14.55 -12.39
CA LEU A 85 -6.29 -13.54 -12.71
C LEU A 85 -5.64 -12.94 -11.47
N TYR A 86 -6.40 -12.84 -10.40
CA TYR A 86 -5.92 -12.27 -9.15
C TYR A 86 -6.68 -12.85 -7.95
N GLU A 87 -5.92 -13.10 -6.89
CA GLU A 87 -6.38 -13.38 -5.54
C GLU A 87 -5.68 -12.45 -4.56
N ALA A 88 -6.49 -11.70 -3.83
CA ALA A 88 -6.01 -10.81 -2.81
C ALA A 88 -5.56 -11.59 -1.57
N PRO A 89 -4.53 -11.10 -0.87
CA PRO A 89 -4.13 -11.66 0.41
C PRO A 89 -5.21 -11.38 1.48
N SER A 90 -5.08 -12.02 2.64
CA SER A 90 -5.98 -11.75 3.76
C SER A 90 -5.77 -10.33 4.31
N HIS A 91 -6.63 -9.39 3.92
CA HIS A 91 -6.66 -8.03 4.49
C HIS A 91 -7.21 -7.95 5.92
N PHE A 92 -7.32 -9.06 6.64
CA PHE A 92 -7.91 -9.09 7.97
C PHE A 92 -7.24 -8.09 8.91
N TRP A 93 -5.90 -8.06 8.95
CA TRP A 93 -5.13 -7.15 9.80
C TRP A 93 -5.26 -5.67 9.40
N PHE A 94 -5.52 -5.39 8.12
CA PHE A 94 -5.82 -4.04 7.65
C PHE A 94 -7.20 -3.60 8.16
N TYR A 95 -8.24 -4.42 7.98
CA TYR A 95 -9.59 -4.12 8.47
C TYR A 95 -9.61 -4.01 10.00
N PHE A 96 -8.96 -4.94 10.69
CA PHE A 96 -8.83 -4.91 12.15
C PHE A 96 -8.17 -3.62 12.61
N GLY A 97 -7.07 -3.19 11.96
CA GLY A 97 -6.40 -1.93 12.28
C GLY A 97 -7.30 -0.71 12.09
N CYS A 98 -7.94 -0.55 10.94
CA CYS A 98 -8.87 0.56 10.67
C CYS A 98 -10.06 0.57 11.64
N TRP A 99 -10.71 -0.57 11.86
CA TRP A 99 -11.89 -0.65 12.71
C TRP A 99 -11.56 -0.46 14.19
N SER A 100 -10.51 -1.13 14.70
CA SER A 100 -10.10 -0.98 16.10
C SER A 100 -9.61 0.43 16.41
N SER A 101 -8.76 1.01 15.56
CA SER A 101 -8.27 2.39 15.77
C SER A 101 -9.40 3.41 15.62
N GLY A 102 -10.24 3.28 14.59
CA GLY A 102 -11.38 4.17 14.37
C GLY A 102 -12.37 4.13 15.53
N ILE A 103 -12.80 2.94 15.96
CA ILE A 103 -13.70 2.77 17.11
C ILE A 103 -13.03 3.26 18.39
N ALA A 104 -11.77 2.91 18.65
CA ALA A 104 -11.09 3.32 19.88
C ALA A 104 -11.02 4.86 19.98
N ILE A 105 -10.66 5.53 18.89
CA ILE A 105 -10.60 7.00 18.83
C ILE A 105 -11.99 7.60 19.04
N LEU A 106 -13.01 7.11 18.33
CA LEU A 106 -14.37 7.61 18.45
C LEU A 106 -14.94 7.39 19.87
N SER A 107 -14.80 6.19 20.40
CA SER A 107 -15.22 5.86 21.77
C SER A 107 -14.51 6.75 22.79
N TRP A 108 -13.19 6.94 22.65
CA TRP A 108 -12.43 7.83 23.53
C TRP A 108 -12.95 9.27 23.44
N THR A 109 -13.14 9.80 22.24
CA THR A 109 -13.64 11.18 22.05
C THR A 109 -15.02 11.39 22.64
N VAL A 110 -15.92 10.40 22.54
CA VAL A 110 -17.29 10.50 23.08
C VAL A 110 -17.28 10.41 24.61
N LEU A 111 -16.47 9.51 25.18
CA LEU A 111 -16.40 9.32 26.63
C LEU A 111 -15.71 10.49 27.35
N THR A 112 -14.67 11.08 26.75
CA THR A 112 -13.87 12.13 27.40
C THR A 112 -14.17 13.55 26.90
N GLY A 113 -14.89 13.69 25.78
CA GLY A 113 -15.25 14.99 25.23
C GLY A 113 -16.01 15.89 26.22
N PRO A 114 -17.10 15.42 26.86
CA PRO A 114 -17.87 16.24 27.79
C PRO A 114 -17.06 16.71 29.00
N THR A 115 -16.21 15.83 29.56
CA THR A 115 -15.40 16.15 30.74
C THR A 115 -14.26 17.12 30.43
N VAL A 116 -13.73 17.12 29.21
CA VAL A 116 -12.64 18.03 28.83
C VAL A 116 -13.15 19.38 28.34
N ILE A 117 -14.38 19.44 27.82
CA ILE A 117 -15.04 20.71 27.42
C ILE A 117 -15.58 21.45 28.66
N GLN A 118 -16.13 20.73 29.63
CA GLN A 118 -16.60 21.29 30.90
C GLN A 118 -15.44 21.40 31.89
N GLN A 119 -14.63 22.44 31.72
CA GLN A 119 -13.48 22.68 32.60
C GLN A 119 -13.89 23.32 33.94
N PRO A 120 -13.22 23.00 35.06
CA PRO A 120 -13.53 23.57 36.36
C PRO A 120 -13.33 25.10 36.39
N GLU A 121 -14.05 25.76 37.30
CA GLU A 121 -14.04 27.21 37.43
C GLU A 121 -12.63 27.75 37.70
N GLY A 122 -12.19 28.72 36.90
CA GLY A 122 -10.86 29.33 36.97
C GLY A 122 -9.99 29.17 35.72
N ILE A 123 -10.42 28.40 34.72
CA ILE A 123 -9.67 28.23 33.45
C ILE A 123 -10.25 29.13 32.36
N PRO A 124 -9.42 29.83 31.55
CA PRO A 124 -9.90 30.66 30.46
C PRO A 124 -10.73 29.89 29.42
N GLN A 125 -11.86 30.46 28.98
CA GLN A 125 -12.80 29.82 28.04
C GLN A 125 -12.18 29.41 26.70
N TRP A 126 -11.14 30.12 26.24
CA TRP A 126 -10.44 29.78 25.00
C TRP A 126 -9.83 28.37 25.03
N VAL A 127 -9.43 27.89 26.22
CA VAL A 127 -8.87 26.55 26.42
C VAL A 127 -9.92 25.49 26.06
N GLY A 128 -11.16 25.67 26.52
CA GLY A 128 -12.27 24.79 26.17
C GLY A 128 -12.57 24.77 24.67
N ILE A 129 -12.44 25.91 23.98
CA ILE A 129 -12.61 26.01 22.52
C ILE A 129 -11.50 25.23 21.79
N VAL A 130 -10.24 25.37 22.22
CA VAL A 130 -9.11 24.63 21.64
C VAL A 130 -9.27 23.13 21.85
N PHE A 131 -9.68 22.70 23.05
CA PHE A 131 -10.00 21.30 23.30
C PHE A 131 -11.15 20.83 22.41
N GLY A 132 -12.27 21.55 22.36
CA GLY A 132 -13.39 21.23 21.48
C GLY A 132 -12.96 21.04 20.01
N ALA A 133 -12.16 21.96 19.48
CA ALA A 133 -11.62 21.86 18.12
C ALA A 133 -10.73 20.63 17.92
N SER A 134 -9.87 20.31 18.89
CA SER A 134 -9.03 19.10 18.83
C SER A 134 -9.82 17.80 18.86
N TYR A 135 -10.92 17.74 19.62
CA TYR A 135 -11.81 16.58 19.66
C TYR A 135 -12.61 16.43 18.35
N VAL A 136 -13.01 17.52 17.71
CA VAL A 136 -13.62 17.49 16.37
C VAL A 136 -12.64 16.92 15.34
N LEU A 137 -11.38 17.36 15.36
CA LEU A 137 -10.34 16.83 14.50
C LEU A 137 -10.07 15.34 14.77
N LEU A 138 -10.03 14.95 16.04
CA LEU A 138 -9.81 13.57 16.45
C LEU A 138 -10.98 12.67 16.01
N GLY A 139 -12.22 13.14 16.15
CA GLY A 139 -13.41 12.47 15.63
C GLY A 139 -13.38 12.32 14.11
N ALA A 140 -13.04 13.39 13.39
CA ALA A 140 -12.89 13.36 11.94
C ALA A 140 -11.81 12.35 11.49
N MET A 141 -10.69 12.26 12.22
CA MET A 141 -9.65 11.25 11.97
C MET A 141 -10.18 9.83 12.20
N GLY A 142 -10.94 9.60 13.28
CA GLY A 142 -11.56 8.30 13.56
C GLY A 142 -12.52 7.86 12.44
N PHE A 143 -13.40 8.75 12.00
CA PHE A 143 -14.30 8.49 10.86
C PHE A 143 -13.52 8.27 9.56
N TYR A 144 -12.49 9.07 9.28
CA TYR A 144 -11.65 8.95 8.09
C TYR A 144 -11.00 7.57 7.97
N LEU A 145 -10.47 7.02 9.07
CA LEU A 145 -9.87 5.68 9.10
C LEU A 145 -10.89 4.58 8.79
N ILE A 146 -12.12 4.70 9.28
CA ILE A 146 -13.21 3.76 8.98
C ILE A 146 -13.63 3.89 7.51
N SER A 147 -13.76 5.11 7.00
CA SER A 147 -14.14 5.38 5.61
C SER A 147 -13.15 4.85 4.57
N LYS A 148 -11.90 4.51 4.94
CA LYS A 148 -10.92 3.91 4.03
C LYS A 148 -11.12 2.42 3.75
N THR A 149 -11.95 1.74 4.53
CA THR A 149 -12.12 0.28 4.46
C THR A 149 -12.92 -0.28 3.27
N PRO A 150 -13.88 0.42 2.61
CA PRO A 150 -14.63 -0.17 1.51
C PRO A 150 -13.81 -0.27 0.21
N ASN A 151 -14.36 -1.03 -0.75
CA ASN A 151 -13.91 -1.10 -2.14
C ASN A 151 -12.58 -1.83 -2.38
N ILE A 152 -12.19 -2.80 -1.54
CA ILE A 152 -11.00 -3.64 -1.78
C ILE A 152 -11.39 -4.90 -2.56
N VAL A 153 -10.74 -5.14 -3.71
CA VAL A 153 -10.97 -6.32 -4.55
C VAL A 153 -10.33 -7.55 -3.91
N SER A 154 -11.10 -8.63 -3.79
CA SER A 154 -10.65 -9.93 -3.28
C SER A 154 -10.22 -10.87 -4.39
N THR A 155 -11.00 -10.96 -5.48
CA THR A 155 -10.68 -11.88 -6.58
C THR A 155 -11.08 -11.25 -7.91
N ILE A 156 -10.27 -11.55 -8.93
CA ILE A 156 -10.56 -11.20 -10.32
C ILE A 156 -10.52 -12.49 -11.12
N ARG A 157 -11.62 -12.84 -11.76
CA ARG A 157 -11.76 -14.05 -12.58
C ARG A 157 -12.29 -13.69 -13.95
N VAL A 158 -11.80 -14.36 -14.97
CA VAL A 158 -12.38 -14.30 -16.33
C VAL A 158 -13.36 -15.44 -16.48
N LEU A 159 -14.59 -15.12 -16.83
CA LEU A 159 -15.64 -16.08 -17.12
C LEU A 159 -15.67 -16.36 -18.64
N PRO A 160 -15.70 -17.64 -19.05
CA PRO A 160 -15.97 -18.01 -20.43
C PRO A 160 -17.48 -17.85 -20.69
N GLU A 161 -17.87 -16.82 -21.43
CA GLU A 161 -19.26 -16.62 -21.82
C GLU A 161 -19.44 -16.65 -23.33
N ALA A 162 -20.57 -17.20 -23.79
CA ALA A 162 -20.92 -17.32 -25.19
C ALA A 162 -21.10 -15.96 -25.90
N ARG A 163 -21.38 -14.89 -25.15
CA ARG A 163 -21.59 -13.52 -25.68
C ARG A 163 -20.34 -12.64 -25.63
N GLY A 164 -19.21 -13.19 -25.22
CA GLY A 164 -17.94 -12.49 -25.12
C GLY A 164 -17.29 -12.64 -23.74
N PRO A 165 -16.01 -12.26 -23.61
CA PRO A 165 -15.27 -12.33 -22.36
C PRO A 165 -15.93 -11.45 -21.29
N GLN A 166 -16.21 -12.00 -20.11
CA GLN A 166 -16.65 -11.23 -18.94
C GLN A 166 -15.65 -11.35 -17.79
N LEU A 167 -15.51 -10.27 -17.02
CA LEU A 167 -14.69 -10.19 -15.82
C LEU A 167 -15.58 -10.20 -14.58
N GLN A 168 -15.38 -11.20 -13.74
CA GLN A 168 -15.99 -11.32 -12.43
C GLN A 168 -15.04 -10.76 -11.37
N LEU A 169 -15.51 -9.71 -10.70
CA LEU A 169 -14.79 -8.98 -9.66
C LEU A 169 -15.50 -9.21 -8.34
N THR A 170 -14.84 -9.87 -7.40
CA THR A 170 -15.37 -10.04 -6.04
C THR A 170 -14.75 -8.99 -5.15
N VAL A 171 -15.56 -8.09 -4.60
CA VAL A 171 -15.15 -6.98 -3.74
C VAL A 171 -15.55 -7.25 -2.30
N LYS A 172 -14.63 -7.05 -1.36
CA LYS A 172 -14.94 -7.15 0.08
C LYS A 172 -15.78 -5.96 0.52
N ARG A 173 -16.76 -6.24 1.39
CA ARG A 173 -17.56 -5.20 2.03
C ARG A 173 -16.81 -4.61 3.21
N MET A 174 -17.24 -3.41 3.60
CA MET A 174 -16.72 -2.66 4.74
C MET A 174 -16.82 -3.44 6.06
N VAL A 175 -17.91 -4.21 6.20
CA VAL A 175 -18.21 -5.00 7.39
C VAL A 175 -17.66 -6.42 7.19
N PRO A 176 -16.78 -6.91 8.08
CA PRO A 176 -16.08 -8.18 7.91
C PRO A 176 -17.00 -9.42 7.88
N LEU A 177 -18.22 -9.33 8.44
CA LEU A 177 -19.18 -10.44 8.48
C LEU A 177 -20.04 -10.57 7.21
N LEU A 178 -20.10 -9.55 6.36
CA LEU A 178 -20.97 -9.58 5.18
C LEU A 178 -20.31 -10.33 4.02
N LYS A 179 -21.11 -11.12 3.29
CA LYS A 179 -20.66 -11.81 2.08
C LYS A 179 -20.09 -10.80 1.06
N PRO A 180 -18.95 -11.11 0.42
CA PRO A 180 -18.37 -10.26 -0.62
C PRO A 180 -19.36 -9.96 -1.76
N LYS A 181 -19.28 -8.77 -2.33
CA LYS A 181 -20.11 -8.37 -3.47
C LYS A 181 -19.43 -8.85 -4.76
N VAL A 182 -20.14 -9.65 -5.56
CA VAL A 182 -19.67 -10.08 -6.88
C VAL A 182 -20.24 -9.12 -7.93
N ILE A 183 -19.36 -8.59 -8.77
CA ILE A 183 -19.67 -7.67 -9.87
C ILE A 183 -19.20 -8.34 -11.15
N THR A 184 -20.10 -8.58 -12.08
CA THR A 184 -19.76 -9.16 -13.38
C THR A 184 -19.84 -8.06 -14.43
N THR A 185 -18.73 -7.83 -15.14
CA THR A 185 -18.55 -6.69 -16.04
C THR A 185 -17.85 -7.08 -17.33
N SER A 186 -18.10 -6.36 -18.41
CA SER A 186 -17.33 -6.51 -19.65
C SER A 186 -15.90 -5.96 -19.49
N LEU A 187 -14.97 -6.46 -20.30
CA LEU A 187 -13.57 -6.05 -20.25
C LEU A 187 -13.34 -4.57 -20.56
N ASP A 188 -14.22 -3.96 -21.36
CA ASP A 188 -14.08 -2.56 -21.79
C ASP A 188 -14.44 -1.58 -20.67
N ASN A 189 -15.27 -1.99 -19.72
CA ASN A 189 -15.65 -1.17 -18.56
C ASN A 189 -14.61 -1.20 -17.44
N VAL A 190 -13.53 -1.95 -17.61
CA VAL A 190 -12.46 -2.12 -16.61
C VAL A 190 -11.23 -1.36 -17.09
N SER A 191 -10.67 -0.53 -16.21
CA SER A 191 -9.44 0.20 -16.50
C SER A 191 -8.51 0.27 -15.29
N LEU A 192 -7.20 0.24 -15.52
CA LEU A 192 -6.16 0.34 -14.50
C LEU A 192 -5.59 1.76 -14.47
N LYS A 193 -5.34 2.31 -13.27
CA LYS A 193 -4.74 3.65 -13.13
C LYS A 193 -3.30 3.68 -13.63
N SER A 194 -2.53 2.64 -13.30
CA SER A 194 -1.14 2.45 -13.69
C SER A 194 -0.86 0.97 -13.91
N ARG A 195 0.30 0.66 -14.51
CA ARG A 195 0.83 -0.70 -14.51
C ARG A 195 1.14 -1.12 -13.07
N LEU A 196 0.67 -2.29 -12.69
CA LEU A 196 0.87 -2.92 -11.39
C LEU A 196 2.09 -3.88 -11.42
N SER A 197 2.51 -4.31 -12.62
CA SER A 197 3.63 -5.20 -12.84
C SER A 197 4.96 -4.44 -12.87
N LEU A 198 5.99 -5.03 -12.26
CA LEU A 198 7.37 -4.56 -12.41
C LEU A 198 7.97 -5.09 -13.74
N PRO A 199 8.80 -4.30 -14.46
CA PRO A 199 9.43 -4.72 -15.71
C PRO A 199 10.24 -6.01 -15.56
N GLU A 200 10.09 -6.92 -16.52
CA GLU A 200 10.64 -8.29 -16.44
C GLU A 200 12.15 -8.36 -16.51
N GLU A 201 12.79 -7.40 -17.18
CA GLU A 201 14.24 -7.41 -17.41
C GLU A 201 15.06 -7.39 -16.11
N TYR A 202 14.50 -6.85 -15.03
CA TYR A 202 15.14 -6.81 -13.70
C TYR A 202 14.76 -7.98 -12.77
N VAL A 203 13.80 -8.84 -13.15
CA VAL A 203 12.97 -9.59 -12.17
C VAL A 203 13.06 -11.13 -12.21
N PRO A 204 13.54 -11.87 -13.24
CA PRO A 204 13.51 -13.35 -13.19
C PRO A 204 14.47 -13.89 -12.13
N GLU A 205 15.64 -13.29 -11.97
CA GLU A 205 16.61 -13.67 -10.95
C GLU A 205 16.13 -13.28 -9.55
N LEU A 206 15.64 -12.05 -9.38
CA LEU A 206 15.07 -11.59 -8.11
C LEU A 206 13.89 -12.48 -7.67
N LYS A 207 12.97 -12.84 -8.59
CA LYS A 207 11.85 -13.74 -8.29
C LYS A 207 12.31 -15.14 -7.89
N ARG A 208 13.32 -15.69 -8.56
CA ARG A 208 13.87 -17.01 -8.20
C ARG A 208 14.50 -16.96 -6.82
N LEU A 209 15.29 -15.92 -6.53
CA LEU A 209 15.93 -15.72 -5.23
C LEU A 209 14.90 -15.48 -4.11
N GLU A 210 13.87 -14.69 -4.35
CA GLU A 210 12.78 -14.45 -3.40
C GLU A 210 12.00 -15.73 -3.09
N LYS A 211 11.65 -16.52 -4.11
CA LYS A 211 10.98 -17.82 -3.90
C LYS A 211 11.84 -18.77 -3.08
N LEU A 212 13.13 -18.89 -3.40
CA LEU A 212 14.06 -19.73 -2.65
C LEU A 212 14.19 -19.25 -1.20
N ARG A 213 14.34 -17.93 -0.98
CA ARG A 213 14.37 -17.34 0.37
C ARG A 213 13.08 -17.60 1.14
N ASP A 214 11.93 -17.46 0.51
CA ASP A 214 10.63 -17.72 1.15
C ASP A 214 10.46 -19.19 1.51
N GLU A 215 10.90 -20.11 0.64
CA GLU A 215 10.87 -21.55 0.90
C GLU A 215 11.84 -21.94 2.03
N GLU A 216 13.05 -21.39 2.02
CA GLU A 216 14.05 -21.58 3.07
C GLU A 216 13.54 -21.05 4.41
N GLN A 217 12.97 -19.83 4.42
CA GLN A 217 12.37 -19.25 5.60
C GLN A 217 11.21 -20.10 6.11
N ARG A 218 10.32 -20.59 5.24
CA ARG A 218 9.20 -21.48 5.64
C ARG A 218 9.72 -22.78 6.25
N LYS A 219 10.73 -23.41 5.63
CA LYS A 219 11.35 -24.64 6.14
C LYS A 219 12.06 -24.39 7.48
N ALA A 220 12.79 -23.28 7.62
CA ALA A 220 13.46 -22.90 8.86
C ALA A 220 12.44 -22.62 9.98
N LEU A 221 11.36 -21.90 9.67
CA LEU A 221 10.28 -21.62 10.61
C LEU A 221 9.58 -22.92 11.04
N HIS A 222 9.33 -23.83 10.10
CA HIS A 222 8.73 -25.14 10.38
C HIS A 222 9.61 -25.99 11.30
N LYS A 223 10.91 -26.12 10.97
CA LYS A 223 11.88 -26.83 11.82
C LYS A 223 11.95 -26.21 13.22
N PHE A 224 11.97 -24.89 13.31
CA PHE A 224 12.01 -24.19 14.59
C PHE A 224 10.72 -24.34 15.39
N ASP A 225 9.55 -24.32 14.73
CA ASP A 225 8.25 -24.57 15.38
C ASP A 225 8.18 -26.00 15.94
N MET A 226 8.75 -27.00 15.24
CA MET A 226 8.82 -28.38 15.73
C MET A 226 9.80 -28.57 16.89
N GLN A 227 10.90 -27.81 16.92
CA GLN A 227 11.89 -27.90 18.00
C GLN A 227 11.43 -27.21 19.29
N HIS A 228 10.51 -26.25 19.22
CA HIS A 228 10.12 -25.41 20.35
C HIS A 228 8.60 -25.39 20.55
N LEU A 229 8.01 -26.56 20.83
CA LEU A 229 6.55 -26.71 20.97
C LEU A 229 5.95 -25.88 22.11
N LEU A 230 6.65 -25.76 23.25
CA LEU A 230 6.13 -25.02 24.41
C LEU A 230 6.12 -23.50 24.22
N THR A 231 7.04 -22.95 23.41
CA THR A 231 7.09 -21.50 23.12
C THR A 231 6.36 -21.14 21.82
N MET A 232 5.91 -22.14 21.07
CA MET A 232 5.11 -22.02 19.85
C MET A 232 3.91 -21.07 19.97
N PRO A 233 3.05 -21.12 21.01
CA PRO A 233 1.93 -20.19 21.13
C PRO A 233 2.38 -18.74 21.28
N PHE A 234 3.35 -18.46 22.15
CA PHE A 234 3.89 -17.11 22.35
C PHE A 234 4.55 -16.56 21.08
N ARG A 235 5.27 -17.41 20.34
CA ARG A 235 5.90 -17.01 19.08
C ARG A 235 4.90 -16.81 17.96
N ARG A 236 3.78 -17.55 17.94
CA ARG A 236 2.66 -17.30 17.03
C ARG A 236 1.98 -15.97 17.35
N LEU A 237 1.79 -15.64 18.63
CA LEU A 237 1.29 -14.34 19.09
C LEU A 237 2.20 -13.19 18.66
N GLY A 238 3.52 -13.30 18.88
CA GLY A 238 4.47 -12.28 18.43
C GLY A 238 4.45 -12.05 16.91
N ARG A 239 4.33 -13.13 16.12
CA ARG A 239 4.18 -13.04 14.66
C ARG A 239 2.85 -12.37 14.26
N ALA A 240 1.76 -12.69 14.96
CA ALA A 240 0.47 -12.07 14.75
C ALA A 240 0.52 -10.55 15.04
N LEU A 241 1.17 -10.15 16.14
CA LEU A 241 1.43 -8.75 16.49
C LEU A 241 2.22 -8.02 15.39
N THR A 242 3.33 -8.58 14.90
CA THR A 242 4.10 -7.95 13.81
C THR A 242 3.28 -7.80 12.52
N ASN A 243 2.48 -8.80 12.17
CA ASN A 243 1.59 -8.73 11.02
C ASN A 243 0.46 -7.71 11.22
N MET A 244 -0.05 -7.59 12.44
CA MET A 244 -0.99 -6.55 12.84
C MET A 244 -0.39 -5.15 12.66
N PHE A 245 0.80 -4.89 13.21
CA PHE A 245 1.48 -3.59 13.06
C PHE A 245 1.74 -3.23 11.59
N ARG A 246 2.11 -4.20 10.76
CA ARG A 246 2.25 -4.00 9.31
C ARG A 246 0.91 -3.67 8.66
N GLY A 247 -0.17 -4.33 9.06
CA GLY A 247 -1.54 -4.04 8.62
C GLY A 247 -2.04 -2.66 9.05
N VAL A 248 -1.74 -2.23 10.27
CA VAL A 248 -2.06 -0.88 10.77
C VAL A 248 -1.27 0.19 10.01
N ARG A 249 0.03 -0.04 9.77
CA ARG A 249 0.84 0.87 8.97
C ARG A 249 0.31 1.00 7.54
N SER A 250 -0.06 -0.12 6.91
CA SER A 250 -0.65 -0.07 5.57
C SER A 250 -2.03 0.58 5.55
N ALA A 251 -2.83 0.42 6.62
CA ALA A 251 -4.10 1.14 6.80
C ALA A 251 -3.93 2.66 6.81
N TRP A 252 -2.90 3.15 7.49
CA TRP A 252 -2.64 4.59 7.58
C TRP A 252 -2.11 5.18 6.29
N THR A 253 -1.18 4.46 5.65
CA THR A 253 -0.43 4.98 4.51
C THR A 253 -1.00 4.61 3.15
N ASP A 254 -2.03 3.75 3.08
CA ASP A 254 -2.56 3.13 1.85
C ASP A 254 -1.44 2.50 0.97
N MET A 255 -0.32 2.13 1.58
CA MET A 255 0.83 1.60 0.86
C MET A 255 0.53 0.20 0.35
N GLY A 256 0.82 -0.02 -0.93
CA GLY A 256 0.67 -1.31 -1.59
C GLY A 256 -0.65 -1.52 -2.32
N PHE A 257 -1.55 -0.54 -2.32
CA PHE A 257 -2.79 -0.59 -3.10
C PHE A 257 -2.66 0.09 -4.47
N GLY A 258 -2.96 -0.64 -5.53
CA GLY A 258 -3.26 -0.11 -6.86
C GLY A 258 -4.75 0.25 -7.00
N ALA A 259 -5.08 1.10 -7.96
CA ALA A 259 -6.44 1.52 -8.25
C ALA A 259 -6.95 0.95 -9.57
N ILE A 260 -8.09 0.29 -9.53
CA ILE A 260 -8.83 -0.24 -10.69
C ILE A 260 -10.18 0.45 -10.76
N LYS A 261 -10.56 0.92 -11.94
CA LYS A 261 -11.88 1.51 -12.21
C LYS A 261 -12.74 0.47 -12.92
N VAL A 262 -13.93 0.23 -12.39
CA VAL A 262 -14.90 -0.76 -12.89
C VAL A 262 -16.26 -0.08 -12.91
N ASP A 263 -16.90 -0.03 -14.09
CA ASP A 263 -18.18 0.67 -14.30
C ASP A 263 -18.21 2.09 -13.71
N GLY A 264 -17.10 2.82 -13.87
CA GLY A 264 -16.96 4.17 -13.34
C GLY A 264 -16.59 4.27 -11.86
N LYS A 265 -16.61 3.19 -11.08
CA LYS A 265 -16.28 3.17 -9.65
C LYS A 265 -14.84 2.74 -9.40
N LEU A 266 -14.18 3.38 -8.44
CA LEU A 266 -12.81 3.10 -8.05
C LEU A 266 -12.75 2.00 -6.98
N TYR A 267 -11.92 0.99 -7.25
CA TYR A 267 -11.63 -0.13 -6.39
C TYR A 267 -10.13 -0.23 -6.11
N LYS A 268 -9.78 -0.57 -4.88
CA LYS A 268 -8.41 -0.78 -4.41
C LYS A 268 -8.02 -2.24 -4.62
N VAL A 269 -6.80 -2.49 -5.08
CA VAL A 269 -6.24 -3.83 -5.32
C VAL A 269 -4.87 -3.91 -4.67
N ASP A 270 -4.63 -4.90 -3.83
CA ASP A 270 -3.32 -5.06 -3.19
C ASP A 270 -2.33 -5.68 -4.18
N VAL A 271 -1.26 -4.95 -4.47
CA VAL A 271 -0.21 -5.32 -5.43
C VAL A 271 0.95 -6.04 -4.73
N THR A 272 1.08 -5.86 -3.41
CA THR A 272 2.27 -6.28 -2.66
C THR A 272 2.28 -7.74 -2.29
N LYS A 273 1.10 -8.32 -2.07
CA LYS A 273 0.93 -9.70 -1.60
C LYS A 273 -0.25 -10.34 -2.34
N GLY A 274 -0.34 -11.66 -2.28
CA GLY A 274 -1.40 -12.43 -2.93
C GLY A 274 -0.94 -13.10 -4.22
N PHE A 275 -1.87 -13.81 -4.86
CA PHE A 275 -1.62 -14.47 -6.12
C PHE A 275 -2.03 -13.55 -7.27
N ALA A 276 -1.12 -13.26 -8.19
CA ALA A 276 -1.43 -12.54 -9.42
C ALA A 276 -0.92 -13.35 -10.61
N HIS A 277 -1.81 -13.60 -11.58
CA HIS A 277 -1.46 -14.35 -12.77
C HIS A 277 -0.39 -13.58 -13.57
N ASP A 278 0.80 -14.17 -13.63
CA ASP A 278 2.00 -13.57 -14.21
C ASP A 278 2.30 -12.16 -13.65
N GLY A 279 2.11 -11.96 -12.34
CA GLY A 279 2.42 -10.69 -11.66
C GLY A 279 1.64 -9.49 -12.22
N PHE A 280 0.35 -9.67 -12.51
CA PHE A 280 -0.59 -8.70 -13.10
C PHE A 280 -0.43 -8.43 -14.60
N LYS A 281 0.58 -8.98 -15.28
CA LYS A 281 0.77 -8.77 -16.74
C LYS A 281 -0.37 -9.26 -17.59
N THR A 282 -0.93 -10.40 -17.20
CA THR A 282 -2.09 -10.97 -17.89
C THR A 282 -3.28 -10.03 -17.78
N LEU A 283 -3.51 -9.44 -16.61
CA LEU A 283 -4.56 -8.44 -16.39
C LEU A 283 -4.29 -7.16 -17.21
N GLU A 284 -3.05 -6.66 -17.20
CA GLU A 284 -2.63 -5.47 -17.95
C GLU A 284 -2.77 -5.63 -19.47
N ARG A 285 -2.57 -6.84 -20.00
CA ARG A 285 -2.74 -7.11 -21.43
C ARG A 285 -4.21 -7.13 -21.84
N ILE A 286 -5.09 -7.50 -20.92
CA ILE A 286 -6.53 -7.66 -21.16
C ILE A 286 -7.29 -6.36 -20.93
N VAL A 287 -6.84 -5.53 -19.97
CA VAL A 287 -7.55 -4.34 -19.46
C VAL A 287 -6.93 -3.06 -20.01
N GLN A 288 -7.73 -2.00 -20.20
CA GLN A 288 -7.21 -0.70 -20.62
C GLN A 288 -6.40 -0.04 -19.50
N ILE A 289 -5.22 0.49 -19.81
CA ILE A 289 -4.32 1.14 -18.86
C ILE A 289 -4.35 2.66 -19.07
N GLY A 290 -4.38 3.42 -17.97
CA GLY A 290 -4.20 4.86 -17.98
C GLY A 290 -5.50 5.64 -18.15
N PHE A 291 -6.37 5.58 -17.14
CA PHE A 291 -7.47 6.54 -17.02
C PHE A 291 -7.01 7.77 -16.20
N LYS A 292 -7.45 8.97 -16.62
CA LYS A 292 -7.28 10.20 -15.86
C LYS A 292 -8.33 10.32 -14.75
#